data_AF-A0A5B8LLD8-F1
#
_entry.id   AF-A0A5B8LLD8-F1
#
_cell.length_a   1.000
_cell.length_b   1.000
_cell.length_c   1.000
_cell.angle_alpha   90.00
_cell.angle_beta   90.00
_cell.angle_gamma   90.00
#
_symmetry.space_group_name_H-M   'P 1'
#
loop_
_entity.id
_entity.type
_entity.pdbx_description
1 polymer ?
#
loop_
_entity_poly.entity_id
_entity_poly.type
_entity_poly.pdbx_seq_one_letter_code
_entity_poly.pdbx_strand_id
1 'polypeptide(L)'
;MMMLAAVAVSVTLPAVAQTGAPSVAEPKKEKKSCRRYTVTGSIVGTRAVCHTVSEWAAIDGANSRNAQDTLDDSRLRNSNPLAK
;
A
#
# COMPACT_ATOMS: atom_id res chain seq x y z
N MET A 1 -4.78 -11.07 49.75
CA MET A 1 -3.82 -12.20 49.84
C MET A 1 -4.03 -13.12 48.65
N MET A 2 -2.95 -13.76 48.17
CA MET A 2 -2.75 -14.49 46.89
C MET A 2 -2.57 -13.57 45.66
N MET A 3 -1.37 -13.09 45.30
CA MET A 3 -0.13 -13.74 44.80
C MET A 3 -0.25 -14.47 43.45
N LEU A 4 0.38 -13.84 42.45
CA LEU A 4 1.31 -14.36 41.44
C LEU A 4 0.87 -15.44 40.42
N ALA A 5 0.95 -15.07 39.14
CA ALA A 5 1.55 -15.91 38.11
C ALA A 5 2.18 -15.01 37.02
N ALA A 6 3.48 -14.76 37.14
CA ALA A 6 4.26 -14.10 36.09
C ALA A 6 4.54 -15.12 34.98
N VAL A 7 3.89 -14.97 33.83
CA VAL A 7 4.18 -15.76 32.63
C VAL A 7 5.41 -15.15 31.97
N ALA A 8 6.55 -15.84 32.09
CA ALA A 8 7.77 -15.51 31.36
C ALA A 8 7.58 -15.83 29.88
N VAL A 9 7.39 -14.80 29.06
CA VAL A 9 7.38 -14.92 27.60
C VAL A 9 8.83 -14.95 27.11
N SER A 10 9.33 -16.14 26.80
CA SER A 10 10.64 -16.34 26.17
C SER A 10 10.57 -15.82 24.73
N VAL A 11 11.04 -14.60 24.49
CA VAL A 11 11.19 -14.04 23.14
C VAL A 11 12.34 -14.75 22.44
N THR A 12 12.04 -15.67 21.53
CA THR A 12 13.02 -16.24 20.60
C THR A 12 13.23 -15.26 19.45
N LEU A 13 14.23 -14.36 19.58
CA LEU A 13 14.67 -13.55 18.45
C LEU A 13 15.42 -14.45 17.45
N PRO A 14 15.04 -14.49 16.15
CA PRO A 14 15.86 -15.14 15.14
C PRO A 14 17.11 -14.31 14.90
N ALA A 15 18.26 -14.87 15.25
CA ALA A 15 19.58 -14.31 14.94
C ALA A 15 19.79 -14.32 13.41
N VAL A 16 19.69 -13.16 12.77
CA VAL A 16 20.11 -12.97 11.38
C VAL A 16 21.61 -12.64 11.35
N ALA A 17 22.45 -13.68 11.30
CA ALA A 17 23.86 -13.52 10.97
C ALA A 17 24.03 -13.66 9.45
N GLN A 18 24.33 -12.57 8.76
CA GLN A 18 24.83 -12.61 7.37
C GLN A 18 26.04 -11.67 7.24
N THR A 19 27.21 -12.19 7.61
CA THR A 19 28.49 -11.71 7.10
C THR A 19 28.75 -12.46 5.79
N GLY A 20 28.65 -11.76 4.67
CA GLY A 20 28.92 -12.33 3.34
C GLY A 20 29.13 -11.23 2.31
N ALA A 21 30.27 -11.31 1.60
CA ALA A 21 30.87 -10.39 0.63
C ALA A 21 29.92 -9.63 -0.34
N PRO A 22 30.35 -8.47 -0.90
CA PRO A 22 29.55 -7.71 -1.85
C PRO A 22 29.36 -8.51 -3.15
N SER A 23 28.17 -9.09 -3.28
CA SER A 23 27.70 -9.73 -4.51
C SER A 23 27.50 -8.65 -5.58
N VAL A 24 28.12 -8.84 -6.74
CA VAL A 24 27.90 -8.04 -7.95
C VAL A 24 26.40 -8.05 -8.24
N ALA A 25 25.78 -6.87 -8.14
CA ALA A 25 24.33 -6.73 -8.26
C ALA A 25 23.87 -7.07 -9.68
N GLU A 26 23.36 -8.29 -9.85
CA GLU A 26 22.52 -8.64 -10.99
C GLU A 26 21.36 -7.62 -11.09
N PRO A 27 20.91 -7.25 -12.31
CA PRO A 27 19.80 -6.32 -12.47
C PRO A 27 18.61 -6.88 -11.69
N LYS A 28 18.26 -6.20 -10.59
CA LYS A 28 17.20 -6.63 -9.67
C LYS A 28 15.92 -6.75 -10.48
N LYS A 29 15.57 -7.99 -10.84
CA LYS A 29 14.31 -8.33 -11.49
C LYS A 29 13.20 -7.65 -10.68
N GLU A 30 12.56 -6.64 -11.28
CA GLU A 30 11.65 -5.78 -10.55
C GLU A 30 10.51 -6.64 -9.99
N LYS A 31 10.46 -6.74 -8.66
CA LYS A 31 9.52 -7.62 -7.97
C LYS A 31 8.11 -7.04 -8.16
N LYS A 32 7.19 -7.90 -8.61
CA LYS A 32 5.77 -7.54 -8.70
C LYS A 32 5.16 -7.52 -7.30
N SER A 33 4.47 -6.43 -6.97
CA SER A 33 3.66 -6.26 -5.77
C SER A 33 2.18 -6.47 -6.11
N CYS A 34 1.52 -7.38 -5.37
CA CYS A 34 0.11 -7.69 -5.57
C CYS A 34 -0.75 -7.00 -4.52
N ARG A 35 -1.68 -6.14 -4.95
CA ARG A 35 -2.68 -5.51 -4.09
C ARG A 35 -4.02 -6.24 -4.25
N ARG A 36 -4.70 -6.55 -3.14
CA ARG A 36 -6.01 -7.21 -3.15
C ARG A 36 -7.12 -6.17 -3.05
N TYR A 37 -8.15 -6.32 -3.88
CA TYR A 37 -9.29 -5.43 -3.93
C TYR A 37 -10.57 -6.24 -3.78
N THR A 38 -11.43 -5.79 -2.87
CA THR A 38 -12.80 -6.28 -2.77
C THR A 38 -13.61 -5.65 -3.90
N VAL A 39 -14.14 -6.47 -4.79
CA VAL A 39 -15.03 -6.01 -5.86
C VAL A 39 -16.43 -5.90 -5.28
N THR A 40 -17.00 -4.70 -5.35
CA THR A 40 -18.40 -4.44 -5.01
C THR A 40 -19.23 -4.54 -6.29
N GLY A 41 -20.30 -5.36 -6.27
CA GLY A 41 -21.16 -5.62 -7.43
C GLY A 41 -21.93 -6.93 -7.32
N SER A 42 -22.67 -7.32 -8.35
CA SER A 42 -23.44 -8.58 -8.37
C SER A 42 -22.56 -9.84 -8.25
N ILE A 43 -21.27 -9.73 -8.57
CA ILE A 43 -20.27 -10.75 -8.31
C ILE A 43 -19.35 -10.21 -7.21
N VAL A 44 -19.69 -10.53 -5.97
CA VAL A 44 -18.90 -10.16 -4.80
C VAL A 44 -17.72 -11.12 -4.69
N GLY A 45 -16.49 -10.57 -4.62
CA GLY A 45 -15.28 -11.37 -4.52
C GLY A 45 -14.02 -10.53 -4.31
N THR A 46 -12.90 -11.21 -4.06
CA THR A 46 -11.58 -10.56 -3.93
C THR A 46 -10.76 -10.81 -5.19
N ARG A 47 -10.26 -9.75 -5.82
CA ARG A 47 -9.31 -9.84 -6.94
C ARG A 47 -7.93 -9.36 -6.51
N ALA A 48 -6.88 -10.06 -6.93
CA ALA A 48 -5.51 -9.60 -6.77
C ALA A 48 -5.04 -8.96 -8.08
N VAL A 49 -4.54 -7.73 -8.01
CA VAL A 49 -3.92 -7.03 -9.14
C VAL A 49 -2.44 -6.90 -8.82
N CYS A 50 -1.58 -7.36 -9.73
CA CYS A 50 -0.14 -7.39 -9.52
C CYS A 50 0.57 -6.51 -10.54
N HIS A 51 1.27 -5.50 -10.05
CA HIS A 51 2.11 -4.61 -10.86
C HIS A 51 3.51 -4.53 -10.25
N THR A 52 4.47 -4.06 -11.03
CA THR A 52 5.78 -3.67 -10.54
C THR A 52 5.70 -2.40 -9.68
N VAL A 53 6.79 -2.05 -8.99
CA VAL A 53 6.79 -0.88 -8.10
C VAL A 53 6.66 0.41 -8.92
N SER A 54 7.33 0.48 -10.07
CA SER A 54 7.25 1.61 -10.98
C SER A 54 5.84 1.81 -11.54
N GLU A 55 5.19 0.73 -11.95
CA GLU A 55 3.80 0.77 -12.42
C GLU A 55 2.83 1.22 -11.31
N TRP A 56 3.01 0.73 -10.07
CA TRP A 56 2.19 1.21 -8.95
C TRP A 56 2.39 2.70 -8.68
N ALA A 57 3.62 3.20 -8.73
CA ALA A 57 3.90 4.62 -8.57
C ALA A 57 3.21 5.47 -9.64
N ALA A 58 3.17 4.99 -10.90
CA ALA A 58 2.46 5.65 -11.97
C ALA A 58 0.94 5.66 -11.75
N ILE A 59 0.36 4.53 -11.34
CA ILE A 59 -1.08 4.41 -11.01
C ILE A 59 -1.46 5.34 -9.86
N ASP A 60 -0.70 5.31 -8.77
CA ASP A 60 -0.97 6.13 -7.59
C ASP A 60 -0.81 7.63 -7.93
N GLY A 61 0.18 7.98 -8.76
CA GLY A 61 0.36 9.33 -9.29
C GLY A 61 -0.84 9.81 -10.10
N ALA A 62 -1.30 9.03 -11.08
CA ALA A 62 -2.47 9.37 -11.90
C ALA A 62 -3.74 9.55 -11.05
N ASN A 63 -3.98 8.65 -10.10
CA ASN A 63 -5.13 8.73 -9.20
C ASN A 63 -5.11 10.02 -8.35
N SER A 64 -3.93 10.42 -7.86
CA SER A 64 -3.80 11.64 -7.06
C SER A 64 -4.14 12.92 -7.85
N ARG A 65 -3.79 12.97 -9.14
CA ARG A 65 -4.09 14.12 -10.01
C ARG A 65 -5.57 14.21 -10.32
N ASN A 66 -6.18 13.11 -10.74
CA ASN A 66 -7.62 13.05 -10.99
C ASN A 66 -8.44 13.46 -9.76
N ALA A 67 -7.99 13.06 -8.56
CA ALA A 67 -8.62 13.46 -7.31
C ALA A 67 -8.52 14.96 -7.05
N GLN A 68 -7.34 15.56 -7.29
CA GLN A 68 -7.14 17.01 -7.18
C GLN A 68 -8.03 17.77 -8.18
N ASP A 69 -8.04 17.36 -9.45
CA ASP A 69 -8.84 17.99 -10.49
C ASP A 69 -10.33 18.00 -10.15
N THR A 70 -10.84 16.89 -9.59
CA THR A 70 -12.24 16.77 -9.15
C THR A 70 -12.57 17.73 -8.00
N LEU A 71 -11.65 17.88 -7.05
CA LEU A 71 -11.81 18.80 -5.92
C LEU A 71 -11.74 20.25 -6.36
N ASP A 72 -10.83 20.57 -7.28
CA ASP A 72 -10.67 21.90 -7.85
C ASP A 72 -11.90 22.29 -8.68
N ASP A 73 -12.43 21.41 -9.53
CA ASP A 73 -13.69 21.65 -10.26
C ASP A 73 -14.84 21.94 -9.29
N SER A 74 -14.99 21.10 -8.25
CA SER A 74 -16.02 21.27 -7.23
C SER A 74 -15.90 22.61 -6.51
N ARG A 75 -14.67 23.04 -6.20
CA ARG A 75 -14.39 24.34 -5.59
C ARG A 75 -14.79 25.48 -6.53
N LEU A 76 -14.39 25.42 -7.80
CA LEU A 76 -14.72 26.46 -8.78
C LEU A 76 -16.23 26.60 -8.95
N ARG A 77 -16.95 25.49 -9.10
CA ARG A 77 -18.42 25.47 -9.20
C ARG A 77 -19.10 26.05 -7.97
N ASN A 78 -18.68 25.66 -6.76
CA ASN A 78 -19.24 26.17 -5.52
C ASN A 78 -18.93 27.67 -5.31
N SER A 79 -17.77 28.14 -5.80
CA SER A 79 -17.37 29.54 -5.70
C SER A 79 -18.01 30.46 -6.75
N ASN A 80 -18.75 29.91 -7.72
CA ASN A 80 -19.41 30.71 -8.75
C ASN A 80 -20.87 31.04 -8.37
N PRO A 81 -21.18 32.27 -7.92
CA PRO A 81 -22.53 32.65 -7.51
C PRO A 81 -23.52 32.78 -8.68
N LEU A 82 -23.05 32.73 -9.93
CA LEU A 82 -23.88 32.83 -11.15
C LEU A 82 -24.47 31.49 -11.61
N ALA A 83 -24.17 30.38 -10.94
CA ALA A 83 -24.63 29.04 -11.31
C ALA A 83 -25.98 28.64 -10.65
N LYS A 84 -26.69 29.58 -10.03
CA LYS A 84 -27.99 29.37 -9.38
C LYS A 84 -29.11 30.12 -10.10
#